data_AF-A0A1J0KKM1-F1
#
_entry.id   AF-A0A1J0KKM1-F1
#
_cell.length_a   1.000
_cell.length_b   1.000
_cell.length_c   1.000
_cell.angle_alpha   90.00
_cell.angle_beta   90.00
_cell.angle_gamma   90.00
#
_symmetry.space_group_name_H-M   'P 1'
#
loop_
_entity.id
_entity.type
_entity.pdbx_description
1 polymer ?
#
loop_
_entity_poly.entity_id
_entity_poly.type
_entity_poly.pdbx_seq_one_letter_code
_entity_poly.pdbx_strand_id
1 'polypeptide(L)'
;MMFFVIFAYLCLMELCQAEMLAPEMRSKLLEHGEKCYKEAGTDMEVLLKTKEGIFPDDPKLKKQLFCMNKSFGIQQENGEYNEAVMKTILKNNGADDKKADELTKKCLVKKDDPEDSALEMTKCIYSIIPPEEIRSLYNKM
;
A
#
# COMPACT_ATOMS: atom_id res chain seq x y z
N MET A 1 -21.84 -1.35 42.45
CA MET A 1 -21.43 -0.04 41.89
C MET A 1 -19.98 -0.05 41.41
N MET A 2 -19.00 -0.54 42.19
CA MET A 2 -17.58 -0.59 41.77
C MET A 2 -17.33 -1.47 40.53
N PHE A 3 -18.01 -2.62 40.40
CA PHE A 3 -17.84 -3.55 39.28
C PHE A 3 -18.35 -3.04 37.93
N PHE A 4 -19.40 -2.20 37.91
CA PHE A 4 -19.93 -1.62 36.68
C PHE A 4 -19.00 -0.53 36.12
N VAL A 5 -18.28 0.18 36.99
CA VAL A 5 -17.30 1.19 36.59
C VAL A 5 -16.05 0.54 35.98
N ILE A 6 -15.63 -0.61 36.52
CA ILE A 6 -14.49 -1.38 35.98
C ILE A 6 -14.79 -1.94 34.59
N PHE A 7 -16.01 -2.46 34.37
CA PHE A 7 -16.43 -2.99 33.07
C PHE A 7 -16.57 -1.90 32.01
N ALA A 8 -17.09 -0.72 32.40
CA ALA A 8 -17.15 0.44 31.50
C ALA A 8 -15.75 0.99 31.14
N TYR A 9 -14.79 0.91 32.06
CA TYR A 9 -13.41 1.36 31.82
C TYR A 9 -12.63 0.40 30.91
N LEU A 10 -12.90 -0.91 30.98
CA LEU A 10 -12.30 -1.92 30.09
C LEU A 10 -12.81 -1.78 28.64
N CYS A 11 -14.11 -1.52 28.43
CA CYS A 11 -14.65 -1.28 27.09
C CYS A 11 -14.12 0.01 26.43
N LEU A 12 -13.71 1.02 27.22
CA LEU A 12 -13.15 2.28 26.69
C LEU A 12 -11.70 2.13 26.21
N MET A 13 -10.94 1.17 26.76
CA MET A 13 -9.54 0.94 26.38
C MET A 13 -9.39 0.19 25.05
N GLU A 14 -10.39 -0.60 24.64
CA GLU A 14 -10.39 -1.33 23.36
C GLU A 14 -10.62 -0.42 22.14
N LEU A 15 -11.24 0.75 22.33
CA LEU A 15 -11.57 1.69 21.25
C LEU A 15 -10.40 2.62 20.84
N CYS A 16 -9.33 2.69 21.62
CA CYS A 16 -8.20 3.58 21.36
C CYS A 16 -7.09 3.00 20.47
N GLN A 17 -7.16 1.72 20.06
CA GLN A 17 -6.06 1.10 19.31
C GLN A 17 -6.10 1.33 17.79
N ALA A 18 -7.19 1.86 17.24
CA ALA A 18 -7.33 2.05 15.79
C ALA A 18 -6.48 3.20 15.22
N GLU A 19 -6.15 4.22 16.02
CA GLU A 19 -5.36 5.38 15.56
C GLU A 19 -3.84 5.18 15.64
N MET A 20 -3.37 4.13 16.33
CA MET A 20 -1.93 3.92 16.56
C MET A 20 -1.22 3.12 15.44
N LEU A 21 -1.97 2.43 14.58
CA LEU A 21 -1.46 1.67 13.43
C LEU A 21 -1.07 2.57 12.25
N ALA A 22 -1.76 3.70 12.05
CA ALA A 22 -1.50 4.61 10.94
C ALA A 22 -0.13 5.33 11.01
N PRO A 23 0.35 5.80 12.19
CA PRO A 23 1.70 6.34 12.34
C PRO A 23 2.80 5.34 11.99
N GLU A 24 2.64 4.07 12.40
CA GLU A 24 3.64 3.02 12.16
C GLU A 24 3.76 2.67 10.67
N MET A 25 2.61 2.52 9.98
CA MET A 25 2.60 2.25 8.54
C MET A 25 3.19 3.41 7.73
N ARG A 26 2.94 4.67 8.13
CA ARG A 26 3.52 5.85 7.50
C ARG A 26 5.04 5.88 7.65
N SER A 27 5.56 5.60 8.85
CA SER A 27 6.99 5.55 9.11
C SER A 27 7.68 4.49 8.25
N LYS A 28 7.10 3.28 8.18
CA LYS A 28 7.61 2.19 7.33
C LYS A 28 7.60 2.55 5.84
N LEU A 29 6.58 3.28 5.39
CA LEU A 29 6.48 3.72 4.00
C LEU A 29 7.54 4.75 3.61
N LEU A 30 7.89 5.67 4.51
CA LEU A 30 9.00 6.60 4.30
C LEU A 30 10.34 5.87 4.31
N GLU A 31 10.56 4.97 5.27
CA GLU A 31 11.80 4.19 5.38
C GLU A 31 12.03 3.30 4.15
N HIS A 32 11.04 2.49 3.78
CA HIS A 32 11.11 1.65 2.58
C HIS A 32 11.17 2.50 1.31
N GLY A 33 10.44 3.61 1.25
CA GLY A 33 10.47 4.56 0.15
C GLY A 33 11.87 5.12 -0.10
N GLU A 34 12.53 5.60 0.95
CA GLU A 34 13.89 6.15 0.87
C GLU A 34 14.92 5.08 0.46
N LYS A 35 14.83 3.88 1.06
CA LYS A 35 15.68 2.75 0.70
C LYS A 35 15.53 2.41 -0.79
N CYS A 36 14.30 2.18 -1.24
CA CYS A 36 14.02 1.80 -2.61
C CYS A 36 14.39 2.91 -3.60
N TYR A 37 14.20 4.18 -3.24
CA TYR A 37 14.64 5.31 -4.03
C TYR A 37 16.16 5.28 -4.26
N LYS A 38 16.95 5.03 -3.21
CA LYS A 38 18.41 4.90 -3.32
C LYS A 38 18.84 3.69 -4.16
N GLU A 39 18.13 2.57 -4.09
CA GLU A 39 18.44 1.35 -4.84
C GLU A 39 18.02 1.39 -6.32
N ALA A 40 16.87 2.00 -6.61
CA ALA A 40 16.32 2.11 -7.95
C ALA A 40 16.94 3.28 -8.73
N GLY A 41 17.25 4.38 -8.04
CA GLY A 41 17.78 5.60 -8.67
C GLY A 41 16.78 6.30 -9.59
N THR A 42 15.48 6.09 -9.34
CA THR A 42 14.37 6.67 -10.10
C THR A 42 14.33 8.18 -9.94
N ASP A 43 14.07 8.91 -11.02
CA ASP A 43 13.97 10.36 -10.94
C ASP A 43 12.75 10.79 -10.11
N MET A 44 12.95 11.79 -9.24
CA MET A 44 11.86 12.30 -8.38
C MET A 44 10.65 12.77 -9.18
N GLU A 45 10.86 13.35 -10.37
CA GLU A 45 9.77 13.77 -11.26
C GLU A 45 8.91 12.58 -11.72
N VAL A 46 9.52 11.42 -11.99
CA VAL A 46 8.81 10.19 -12.36
C VAL A 46 7.95 9.69 -11.21
N LEU A 47 8.47 9.74 -9.97
CA LEU A 47 7.72 9.38 -8.77
C LEU A 47 6.54 10.33 -8.51
N LEU A 48 6.74 11.64 -8.71
CA LEU A 48 5.67 12.63 -8.56
C LEU A 48 4.56 12.40 -9.59
N LYS A 49 4.91 12.12 -10.86
CA LYS A 49 3.94 11.74 -11.89
C LYS A 49 3.18 10.47 -11.52
N THR A 50 3.88 9.47 -10.97
CA THR A 50 3.28 8.20 -10.54
C THR A 50 2.23 8.39 -9.45
N LYS A 51 2.47 9.30 -8.49
CA LYS A 51 1.49 9.65 -7.45
C LYS A 51 0.19 10.25 -8.02
N GLU A 52 0.28 10.95 -9.14
CA GLU A 52 -0.88 11.49 -9.87
C GLU A 52 -1.51 10.47 -10.84
N GLY A 53 -1.08 9.20 -10.80
CA GLY A 53 -1.58 8.14 -11.67
C GLY A 53 -1.01 8.16 -13.10
N ILE A 54 0.04 8.94 -13.34
CA ILE A 54 0.76 8.97 -14.61
C ILE A 54 1.97 8.06 -14.47
N PHE A 55 2.08 7.05 -15.33
CA PHE A 55 3.16 6.06 -15.28
C PHE A 55 4.07 6.21 -16.51
N PRO A 56 5.14 7.03 -16.43
CA PRO A 56 6.14 7.11 -17.49
C PRO A 56 6.75 5.74 -17.79
N ASP A 57 7.14 5.53 -19.05
CA ASP A 57 7.92 4.35 -19.43
C ASP A 57 9.37 4.51 -18.97
N ASP A 58 9.61 4.20 -17.70
CA ASP A 58 10.91 4.27 -17.05
C ASP A 58 11.24 2.90 -16.41
N PRO A 59 12.31 2.21 -16.85
CA PRO A 59 12.74 0.96 -16.23
C PRO A 59 13.01 1.08 -14.73
N LYS A 60 13.50 2.24 -14.26
CA LYS A 60 13.76 2.47 -12.84
C LYS A 60 12.48 2.57 -12.02
N LEU A 61 11.38 3.04 -12.63
CA LEU A 61 10.08 3.05 -11.97
C LEU A 61 9.61 1.62 -11.65
N LYS A 62 9.81 0.67 -12.56
CA LYS A 62 9.50 -0.76 -12.32
C LYS A 62 10.28 -1.29 -11.12
N LYS A 63 11.60 -1.05 -11.11
CA LYS A 63 12.49 -1.41 -10.01
C LYS A 63 12.09 -0.76 -8.68
N GLN A 64 11.69 0.51 -8.69
CA GLN A 64 11.17 1.21 -7.50
C GLN A 64 9.94 0.48 -6.95
N LEU A 65 8.92 0.28 -7.80
CA LEU A 65 7.65 -0.32 -7.39
C LEU A 65 7.86 -1.76 -6.90
N PHE A 66 8.72 -2.52 -7.57
CA PHE A 66 9.07 -3.88 -7.14
C PHE A 66 9.77 -3.89 -5.78
N CYS A 67 10.76 -3.03 -5.56
CA CYS A 67 11.41 -2.89 -4.26
C CYS A 67 10.41 -2.54 -3.15
N MET A 68 9.48 -1.63 -3.43
CA MET A 68 8.43 -1.27 -2.47
C MET A 68 7.54 -2.47 -2.15
N ASN A 69 7.03 -3.17 -3.17
CA ASN A 69 6.19 -4.35 -2.98
C ASN A 69 6.88 -5.42 -2.13
N LYS A 70 8.16 -5.68 -2.39
CA LYS A 70 8.96 -6.63 -1.61
C LYS A 70 9.16 -6.19 -0.17
N SER A 71 9.45 -4.91 0.05
CA SER A 71 9.67 -4.37 1.40
C SER A 71 8.42 -4.47 2.28
N PHE A 72 7.23 -4.41 1.67
CA PHE A 72 5.96 -4.64 2.36
C PHE A 72 5.49 -6.10 2.36
N GLY A 73 6.22 -7.02 1.71
CA GLY A 73 5.83 -8.42 1.59
C GLY A 73 4.62 -8.67 0.67
N ILE A 74 4.25 -7.69 -0.17
CA ILE A 74 3.16 -7.82 -1.15
C ILE A 74 3.56 -8.78 -2.27
N GLN A 75 4.82 -8.72 -2.70
CA GLN A 75 5.35 -9.47 -3.82
C GLN A 75 6.66 -10.14 -3.45
N GLN A 76 6.86 -11.35 -3.95
CA GLN A 76 8.07 -12.14 -3.76
C GLN A 76 9.06 -11.90 -4.90
N GLU A 77 10.32 -12.35 -4.73
CA GLU A 77 11.36 -12.17 -5.75
C GLU A 77 11.04 -12.82 -7.10
N ASN A 78 10.27 -13.91 -7.09
CA ASN A 78 9.83 -14.61 -8.29
C ASN A 78 8.56 -14.02 -8.94
N GLY A 79 8.09 -12.86 -8.44
CA GLY A 79 6.90 -12.17 -8.94
C GLY A 79 5.56 -12.65 -8.36
N GLU A 80 5.54 -13.70 -7.53
CA GLU A 80 4.30 -14.15 -6.86
C GLU A 80 3.81 -13.13 -5.83
N TYR A 81 2.48 -12.99 -5.71
CA TYR A 81 1.88 -12.08 -4.75
C TYR A 81 1.45 -12.78 -3.45
N ASN A 82 1.54 -12.07 -2.34
CA ASN A 82 0.88 -12.44 -1.10
C ASN A 82 -0.46 -11.70 -1.01
N GLU A 83 -1.52 -12.37 -1.47
CA GLU A 83 -2.87 -11.79 -1.50
C GLU A 83 -3.36 -11.32 -0.13
N ALA A 84 -3.04 -12.06 0.94
CA ALA A 84 -3.47 -11.73 2.30
C ALA A 84 -2.84 -10.42 2.79
N VAL A 85 -1.54 -10.23 2.50
CA VAL A 85 -0.84 -8.98 2.80
C VAL A 85 -1.43 -7.84 1.98
N MET A 86 -1.67 -8.04 0.69
CA MET A 86 -2.27 -7.00 -0.16
C MET A 86 -3.65 -6.57 0.36
N LYS A 87 -4.53 -7.52 0.69
CA LYS A 87 -5.87 -7.22 1.25
C LYS A 87 -5.76 -6.44 2.56
N THR A 88 -4.83 -6.83 3.43
CA THR A 88 -4.58 -6.13 4.70
C THR A 88 -4.17 -4.68 4.46
N ILE A 89 -3.24 -4.45 3.52
CA ILE A 89 -2.79 -3.10 3.15
C ILE A 89 -3.94 -2.28 2.56
N LEU A 90 -4.73 -2.84 1.65
CA LEU A 90 -5.89 -2.15 1.06
C LEU A 90 -6.91 -1.73 2.14
N LYS A 91 -7.23 -2.62 3.07
CA LYS A 91 -8.17 -2.35 4.16
C LYS A 91 -7.65 -1.29 5.13
N ASN A 92 -6.37 -1.33 5.46
CA ASN A 92 -5.71 -0.31 6.28
C ASN A 92 -5.69 1.07 5.59
N ASN A 93 -5.87 1.10 4.26
CA ASN A 93 -5.98 2.31 3.46
C ASN A 93 -7.43 2.63 3.04
N GLY A 94 -8.43 2.09 3.75
CA GLY A 94 -9.82 2.51 3.62
C GLY A 94 -10.67 1.71 2.62
N ALA A 95 -10.14 0.66 2.00
CA ALA A 95 -10.96 -0.27 1.25
C ALA A 95 -11.82 -1.13 2.20
N ASP A 96 -13.09 -1.35 1.86
CA ASP A 96 -13.89 -2.40 2.52
C ASP A 96 -13.49 -3.80 2.00
N ASP A 97 -14.06 -4.86 2.59
CA ASP A 97 -13.78 -6.24 2.18
C ASP A 97 -14.05 -6.50 0.70
N LYS A 98 -15.15 -5.96 0.18
CA LYS A 98 -15.57 -6.17 -1.20
C LYS A 98 -14.60 -5.50 -2.17
N LYS A 99 -14.18 -4.27 -1.89
CA LYS A 99 -13.24 -3.52 -2.71
C LYS A 99 -11.84 -4.12 -2.64
N ALA A 100 -11.41 -4.57 -1.45
CA ALA A 100 -10.13 -5.26 -1.30
C ALA A 100 -10.11 -6.57 -2.11
N ASP A 101 -11.17 -7.38 -2.04
CA ASP A 101 -11.31 -8.61 -2.83
C ASP A 101 -11.34 -8.32 -4.33
N GLU A 102 -12.07 -7.29 -4.76
CA GLU A 102 -12.14 -6.87 -6.16
C GLU A 102 -10.75 -6.50 -6.70
N LEU A 103 -10.03 -5.62 -5.99
CA LEU A 103 -8.70 -5.16 -6.39
C LEU A 103 -7.69 -6.30 -6.42
N THR A 104 -7.67 -7.14 -5.39
CA THR A 104 -6.78 -8.32 -5.34
C THR A 104 -7.04 -9.26 -6.51
N LYS A 105 -8.30 -9.61 -6.76
CA LYS A 105 -8.68 -10.54 -7.84
C LYS A 105 -8.38 -9.98 -9.24
N LYS A 106 -8.54 -8.67 -9.44
CA LYS A 106 -8.36 -8.03 -10.76
C LYS A 106 -6.91 -7.66 -11.05
N CYS A 107 -6.17 -7.20 -10.05
CA CYS A 107 -4.88 -6.53 -10.26
C CYS A 107 -3.65 -7.35 -9.92
N LEU A 108 -3.76 -8.43 -9.14
CA LEU A 108 -2.61 -9.29 -8.81
C LEU A 108 -2.36 -10.30 -9.93
N VAL A 109 -2.00 -9.80 -11.11
CA VAL A 109 -1.72 -10.61 -12.29
C VAL A 109 -0.22 -10.69 -12.50
N LYS A 110 0.36 -11.84 -12.16
CA LYS A 110 1.78 -12.12 -12.41
C LYS A 110 2.11 -12.02 -13.90
N LYS A 111 3.21 -11.35 -14.20
CA LYS A 111 3.86 -11.27 -15.51
C LYS A 111 5.15 -12.09 -15.50
N ASP A 112 5.76 -12.25 -16.68
CA ASP A 112 7.01 -12.99 -16.81
C ASP A 112 8.15 -12.31 -16.04
N ASP A 113 8.18 -10.97 -16.06
CA ASP A 113 9.09 -10.17 -15.27
C ASP A 113 8.44 -9.70 -13.95
N PRO A 114 9.10 -9.91 -12.79
CA PRO A 114 8.58 -9.45 -11.49
C PRO A 114 8.42 -7.93 -11.37
N GLU A 115 9.27 -7.13 -12.03
CA GLU A 115 9.17 -5.67 -12.00
C GLU A 115 8.02 -5.17 -12.88
N ASP A 116 7.78 -5.84 -14.03
CA ASP A 116 6.58 -5.61 -14.84
C ASP A 116 5.30 -5.95 -14.06
N SER A 117 5.32 -7.04 -13.31
CA SER A 117 4.21 -7.40 -12.42
C SER A 117 3.94 -6.27 -11.41
N ALA A 118 4.98 -5.72 -10.79
CA ALA A 118 4.84 -4.62 -9.84
C ALA A 118 4.19 -3.38 -10.49
N LEU A 119 4.69 -2.97 -11.66
CA LEU A 119 4.17 -1.83 -12.40
C LEU A 119 2.70 -2.01 -12.82
N GLU A 120 2.38 -3.15 -13.42
CA GLU A 120 1.03 -3.41 -13.95
C GLU A 120 -0.01 -3.55 -12.84
N MET A 121 0.38 -4.14 -11.70
CA MET A 121 -0.46 -4.15 -10.50
C MET A 121 -0.78 -2.71 -10.05
N THR A 122 0.24 -1.84 -9.92
CA THR A 122 0.04 -0.47 -9.47
C THR A 122 -0.85 0.31 -10.44
N LYS A 123 -0.61 0.21 -11.76
CA LYS A 123 -1.46 0.82 -12.78
C LYS A 123 -2.92 0.36 -12.67
N CYS A 124 -3.14 -0.95 -12.53
CA CYS A 124 -4.48 -1.52 -12.40
C CYS A 124 -5.22 -0.95 -11.18
N ILE A 125 -4.57 -0.88 -10.01
CA ILE A 125 -5.18 -0.31 -8.80
C ILE A 125 -5.56 1.16 -9.03
N TYR A 126 -4.67 1.96 -9.61
CA TYR A 126 -4.93 3.37 -9.93
C TYR A 126 -6.06 3.56 -10.94
N SER A 127 -6.28 2.59 -11.84
CA SER A 127 -7.41 2.65 -12.80
C SER A 127 -8.77 2.33 -12.18
N ILE A 128 -8.81 1.69 -11.00
CA ILE A 128 -10.02 1.23 -10.34
C ILE A 128 -10.39 2.13 -9.14
N ILE A 129 -9.39 2.71 -8.48
CA ILE A 129 -9.59 3.62 -7.37
C ILE A 129 -9.71 5.05 -7.92
N PRO A 130 -10.75 5.81 -7.55
CA PRO A 130 -10.88 7.20 -7.95
C PRO A 130 -9.65 8.04 -7.55
N PRO A 131 -9.15 8.95 -8.41
CA PRO A 131 -7.95 9.74 -8.13
C PRO A 131 -8.02 10.55 -6.81
N GLU A 132 -9.20 11.00 -6.41
CA GLU A 132 -9.42 11.72 -5.15
C GLU A 132 -9.19 10.85 -3.91
N GLU A 133 -9.51 9.56 -3.97
CA GLU A 133 -9.24 8.61 -2.89
C GLU A 133 -7.74 8.37 -2.77
N ILE A 134 -7.06 8.16 -3.90
CA ILE A 134 -5.59 8.04 -3.94
C ILE A 134 -4.91 9.29 -3.37
N ARG A 135 -5.35 10.49 -3.79
CA ARG A 135 -4.81 11.75 -3.28
C ARG A 135 -5.04 11.91 -1.78
N SER A 136 -6.18 11.47 -1.26
CA SER A 136 -6.46 11.47 0.18
C SER A 136 -5.46 10.61 0.96
N LEU A 137 -5.04 9.47 0.41
CA LEU A 137 -4.00 8.63 1.02
C LEU A 137 -2.66 9.37 1.09
N TYR A 138 -2.25 10.03 0.01
CA TYR A 138 -1.01 10.81 -0.01
C TYR A 138 -1.04 12.03 0.91
N ASN A 139 -2.18 12.70 1.07
CA ASN A 139 -2.32 13.86 1.95
C ASN A 139 -2.32 13.51 3.45
N LYS A 140 -2.59 12.25 3.80
CA LYS A 140 -2.48 11.75 5.17
C LYS A 140 -1.03 11.41 5.56
N MET A 141 -0.13 11.34 4.56
CA MET A 141 1.30 11.08 4.74
C MET A 141 2.13 12.35 4.88
#